data_AF-A0A2V3I2Y2-F1
#
_entry.id   AF-A0A2V3I2Y2-F1
#
_cell.length_a   1.000
_cell.length_b   1.000
_cell.length_c   1.000
_cell.angle_alpha   90.00
_cell.angle_beta   90.00
_cell.angle_gamma   90.00
#
_symmetry.space_group_name_H-M   'P 1'
#
loop_
_entity.id
_entity.type
_entity.pdbx_description
1 polymer ?
#
loop_
_entity_poly.entity_id
_entity_poly.type
_entity_poly.pdbx_seq_one_letter_code
_entity_poly.pdbx_strand_id
1 'polypeptide(L)'
;MQAHRAAHALGLALLLALSTVAAPASAQDAVQDPKQPSVDNPHMHVWGNSDLSNCWTHFDGNDSAGSASDGYGEETFGQGQQVEVDFSCSMQENLKQDLYLDA
;
A
#
# COMPACT_ATOMS: atom_id res chain seq x y z
N MET A 1 -21.78 -52.31 -16.70
CA MET A 1 -22.13 -51.27 -15.70
C MET A 1 -21.05 -51.00 -14.65
N GLN A 2 -20.26 -51.99 -14.20
CA GLN A 2 -19.21 -51.77 -13.17
C GLN A 2 -17.95 -51.03 -13.67
N ALA A 3 -17.47 -51.31 -14.88
CA ALA A 3 -16.27 -50.66 -15.44
C ALA A 3 -16.44 -49.13 -15.61
N HIS A 4 -17.64 -48.68 -15.98
CA HIS A 4 -17.97 -47.26 -16.15
C HIS A 4 -17.97 -46.51 -14.80
N ARG A 5 -18.38 -47.18 -13.72
CA ARG A 5 -18.36 -46.63 -12.35
C ARG A 5 -16.93 -46.55 -11.80
N ALA A 6 -16.10 -47.56 -12.09
CA ALA A 6 -14.69 -47.57 -11.70
C ALA A 6 -13.87 -46.48 -12.42
N ALA A 7 -14.13 -46.25 -13.71
CA ALA A 7 -13.47 -45.20 -14.50
C ALA A 7 -13.81 -43.79 -13.98
N HIS A 8 -15.07 -43.53 -13.60
CA HIS A 8 -15.45 -42.25 -13.01
C HIS A 8 -14.84 -42.02 -11.63
N ALA A 9 -14.80 -43.05 -10.78
CA ALA A 9 -14.18 -42.96 -9.46
C ALA A 9 -12.68 -42.66 -9.56
N LEU A 10 -11.97 -43.31 -10.50
CA LEU A 10 -10.55 -43.03 -10.74
C LEU A 10 -10.33 -41.59 -11.26
N GLY A 11 -11.18 -41.12 -12.18
CA GLY A 11 -11.09 -39.77 -12.73
C GLY A 11 -11.30 -38.68 -11.66
N LEU A 12 -12.29 -38.87 -10.78
CA LEU A 12 -12.55 -37.96 -9.66
C LEU A 12 -11.42 -37.98 -8.61
N ALA A 13 -10.90 -39.16 -8.26
CA ALA A 13 -9.77 -39.28 -7.34
C ALA A 13 -8.50 -38.61 -7.91
N LEU A 14 -8.27 -38.74 -9.21
CA LEU A 14 -7.17 -38.08 -9.90
C LEU A 14 -7.34 -36.56 -9.89
N LEU A 15 -8.53 -36.04 -10.22
CA LEU A 15 -8.81 -34.59 -10.17
C LEU A 15 -8.62 -34.00 -8.76
N LEU A 16 -9.05 -34.71 -7.72
CA LEU A 16 -8.83 -34.31 -6.33
C LEU A 16 -7.35 -34.36 -5.95
N ALA A 17 -6.62 -35.38 -6.39
CA ALA A 17 -5.18 -35.48 -6.16
C ALA A 17 -4.37 -34.40 -6.90
N LEU A 18 -4.80 -33.96 -8.09
CA LEU A 18 -4.15 -32.86 -8.80
C LEU A 18 -4.51 -31.46 -8.26
N SER A 19 -5.64 -31.32 -7.56
CA SER A 19 -6.04 -30.05 -6.94
C SER A 19 -5.11 -29.58 -5.80
N THR A 20 -4.22 -30.44 -5.30
CA THR A 20 -3.25 -30.10 -4.24
C THR A 20 -1.89 -29.63 -4.77
N VAL A 21 -1.62 -29.75 -6.07
CA VAL A 21 -0.28 -29.49 -6.66
C VAL A 21 -0.16 -28.13 -7.35
N ALA A 22 -1.22 -27.33 -7.36
CA ALA A 22 -1.20 -25.98 -7.88
C ALA A 22 -2.16 -25.09 -7.10
N ALA A 23 -1.84 -24.81 -5.84
CA ALA A 23 -2.23 -23.51 -5.31
C ALA A 23 -1.41 -22.47 -6.10
N PRO A 24 -2.03 -21.55 -6.86
CA PRO A 24 -1.26 -20.53 -7.55
C PRO A 24 -0.62 -19.63 -6.50
N ALA A 25 0.67 -19.83 -6.22
CA ALA A 25 1.49 -18.85 -5.51
C ALA A 25 1.49 -17.49 -6.23
N SER A 26 1.10 -17.49 -7.52
CA SER A 26 0.93 -16.32 -8.38
C SER A 26 -0.37 -15.52 -8.16
N ALA A 27 -1.26 -15.91 -7.24
CA ALA A 27 -2.35 -15.04 -6.79
C ALA A 27 -1.88 -13.99 -5.76
N GLN A 28 -0.65 -14.11 -5.25
CA GLN A 28 -0.10 -13.21 -4.24
C GLN A 28 0.61 -11.98 -4.82
N ASP A 29 0.81 -11.94 -6.14
CA ASP A 29 1.48 -10.83 -6.84
C ASP A 29 0.46 -9.95 -7.57
N ALA A 30 -0.69 -9.73 -6.94
CA ALA A 30 -1.52 -8.60 -7.33
C ALA A 30 -0.63 -7.36 -7.22
N VAL A 31 -0.44 -6.63 -8.32
CA VAL A 31 0.33 -5.39 -8.38
C VAL A 31 -0.02 -4.58 -7.14
N GLN A 32 0.91 -4.58 -6.17
CA GLN A 32 0.69 -3.87 -4.93
C GLN A 32 0.65 -2.40 -5.30
N ASP A 33 -0.43 -1.74 -4.89
CA ASP A 33 -0.52 -0.30 -5.04
C ASP A 33 0.62 0.33 -4.23
N PRO A 34 1.59 1.01 -4.86
CA PRO A 34 2.73 1.55 -4.15
C PRO A 34 2.32 2.61 -3.12
N LYS A 35 1.12 3.20 -3.24
CA LYS A 35 0.60 4.16 -2.26
C LYS A 35 0.05 3.51 -1.00
N GLN A 36 -0.08 2.18 -0.96
CA GLN A 36 -0.62 1.42 0.17
C GLN A 36 0.50 0.70 0.94
N PRO A 37 0.35 0.52 2.26
CA PRO A 37 1.31 -0.23 3.07
C PRO A 37 1.31 -1.71 2.69
N SER A 38 2.47 -2.35 2.77
CA SER A 38 2.60 -3.80 2.69
C SER A 38 3.81 -4.29 3.50
N VAL A 39 4.00 -5.60 3.60
CA VAL A 39 5.18 -6.19 4.25
C VAL A 39 6.49 -5.78 3.57
N ASP A 40 6.44 -5.53 2.26
CA ASP A 40 7.59 -5.08 1.46
C ASP A 40 7.64 -3.56 1.30
N ASN A 41 6.55 -2.84 1.64
CA ASN A 41 6.45 -1.38 1.62
C ASN A 41 5.95 -0.81 2.97
N PRO A 42 6.75 -0.90 4.05
CA PRO A 42 6.30 -0.53 5.39
C PRO A 42 6.49 0.95 5.74
N HIS A 43 7.07 1.75 4.84
CA HIS A 43 7.45 3.13 5.13
C HIS A 43 6.47 4.13 4.53
N MET A 44 5.80 4.90 5.40
CA MET A 44 5.04 6.06 4.96
C MET A 44 5.98 7.24 4.72
N HIS A 45 5.78 7.90 3.58
CA HIS A 45 6.49 9.11 3.20
C HIS A 45 5.62 10.35 3.43
N VAL A 46 6.26 11.46 3.75
CA VAL A 46 5.61 12.77 3.96
C VAL A 46 6.23 13.76 3.00
N TRP A 47 5.42 14.34 2.13
CA TRP A 47 5.82 15.30 1.13
C TRP A 47 5.15 16.65 1.38
N GLY A 48 5.77 17.72 0.88
CA GLY A 48 5.26 19.07 1.06
C GLY A 48 6.00 20.08 0.20
N ASN A 49 5.38 21.24 0.01
CA ASN A 49 5.96 22.34 -0.75
C ASN A 49 6.88 23.21 0.10
N SER A 50 7.70 24.03 -0.57
CA SER A 50 8.73 24.86 0.07
C SER A 50 8.16 26.01 0.89
N ASP A 51 6.89 26.37 0.69
CA ASP A 51 6.15 27.41 1.41
C ASP A 51 5.24 26.85 2.51
N LEU A 52 5.34 25.54 2.81
CA LEU A 52 4.56 24.85 3.85
C LEU A 52 3.03 24.98 3.71
N SER A 53 2.52 25.42 2.55
CA SER A 53 1.10 25.63 2.31
C SER A 53 0.35 24.34 1.99
N ASN A 54 1.07 23.26 1.67
CA ASN A 54 0.49 21.95 1.39
C ASN A 54 1.43 20.81 1.80
N CYS A 55 0.86 19.73 2.30
CA CYS A 55 1.55 18.47 2.52
C CYS A 55 0.62 17.27 2.38
N TRP A 56 1.20 16.14 1.97
CA TRP A 56 0.49 14.89 1.74
C TRP A 56 1.35 13.70 2.14
N THR A 57 0.69 12.58 2.42
CA THR A 57 1.37 11.33 2.76
C THR A 57 0.83 10.14 1.97
N HIS A 58 1.71 9.18 1.68
CA HIS A 58 1.41 7.85 1.14
C HIS A 58 2.66 6.98 1.25
N PHE A 59 2.57 5.70 0.85
CA PHE A 59 3.69 4.76 0.93
C PHE A 59 4.57 4.71 -0.34
N ASP A 60 4.20 5.42 -1.42
CA ASP A 60 5.02 5.44 -2.64
C ASP A 60 6.21 6.40 -2.48
N GLY A 61 7.40 5.86 -2.25
CA GLY A 61 8.63 6.65 -2.14
C GLY A 61 9.08 7.33 -3.44
N ASN A 62 8.52 6.97 -4.60
CA ASN A 62 8.89 7.55 -5.89
C ASN A 62 7.92 8.66 -6.34
N ASP A 63 6.73 8.75 -5.75
CA ASP A 63 5.74 9.78 -6.08
C ASP A 63 5.97 11.05 -5.24
N SER A 64 7.07 11.75 -5.50
CA SER A 64 7.45 13.01 -4.83
C SER A 64 7.07 14.27 -5.62
N ALA A 65 6.19 14.13 -6.62
CA ALA A 65 5.89 15.22 -7.55
C ALA A 65 5.27 16.42 -6.82
N GLY A 66 5.83 17.61 -7.05
CA GLY A 66 5.39 18.85 -6.39
C GLY A 66 5.97 19.08 -4.99
N SER A 67 6.70 18.11 -4.42
CA SER A 67 7.44 18.31 -3.17
C SER A 67 8.64 19.25 -3.39
N ALA A 68 9.06 19.94 -2.34
CA ALA A 68 10.26 20.76 -2.34
C ALA A 68 11.50 19.94 -2.71
N SER A 69 12.26 20.38 -3.71
CA SER A 69 13.49 19.68 -4.17
C SER A 69 14.59 19.65 -3.13
N ASP A 70 14.63 20.67 -2.27
CA ASP A 70 15.70 20.87 -1.30
C ASP A 70 15.42 20.12 0.02
N GLY A 71 14.27 19.43 0.10
CA GLY A 71 13.87 18.62 1.25
C GLY A 71 13.38 19.42 2.47
N TYR A 72 13.19 20.74 2.34
CA TYR A 72 12.61 21.57 3.38
C TYR A 72 11.68 22.65 2.81
N GLY A 73 10.78 23.15 3.66
CA GLY A 73 9.99 24.35 3.42
C GLY A 73 10.17 25.36 4.56
N GLU A 74 9.94 26.62 4.26
CA GLU A 74 10.13 27.75 5.16
C GLU A 74 9.01 28.76 4.98
N GLU A 75 8.47 29.24 6.09
CA GLU A 75 7.53 30.36 6.14
C GLU A 75 8.11 31.44 7.06
N THR A 76 8.13 32.69 6.60
CA THR A 76 8.68 33.83 7.35
C THR A 76 7.57 34.75 7.83
N PHE A 77 7.50 34.97 9.14
CA PHE A 77 6.53 35.87 9.76
C PHE A 77 7.14 37.26 10.04
N GLY A 78 6.29 38.30 10.02
CA GLY A 78 6.71 39.67 10.32
C GLY A 78 7.07 39.88 11.79
N GLN A 79 7.95 40.85 12.07
CA GLN A 79 8.32 41.19 13.46
C GLN A 79 7.13 41.78 14.24
N GLY A 80 7.05 41.45 15.53
CA GLY A 80 6.04 41.99 16.45
C GLY A 80 4.66 41.34 16.34
N GLN A 81 4.51 40.26 15.57
CA GLN A 81 3.27 39.51 15.46
C GLN A 81 3.25 38.34 16.45
N GLN A 82 2.08 38.07 17.03
CA GLN A 82 1.80 36.78 17.66
C GLN A 82 1.46 35.80 16.55
N VAL A 83 2.22 34.71 16.46
CA VAL A 83 2.05 33.68 15.43
C VAL A 83 1.64 32.38 16.10
N GLU A 84 0.58 31.78 15.58
CA GLU A 84 0.19 30.40 15.88
C GLU A 84 0.36 29.60 14.59
N VAL A 85 1.11 28.50 14.68
CA VAL A 85 1.39 27.64 13.54
C VAL A 85 0.69 26.30 13.78
N ASP A 86 -0.32 26.03 12.96
CA ASP A 86 -0.89 24.68 12.80
C ASP A 86 -0.44 24.14 11.45
N PHE A 87 0.19 22.98 11.47
CA PHE A 87 0.62 22.28 10.27
C PHE A 87 0.08 20.86 10.32
N SER A 88 -0.83 20.57 9.40
CA SER A 88 -1.59 19.33 9.35
C SER A 88 -1.43 18.67 7.98
N CYS A 89 -0.92 17.43 7.96
CA CYS A 89 -0.75 16.64 6.74
C CYS A 89 -1.74 15.49 6.70
N SER A 90 -2.47 15.39 5.58
CA SER A 90 -3.45 14.32 5.38
C SER A 90 -2.87 13.20 4.53
N MET A 91 -3.29 11.97 4.84
CA MET A 91 -3.05 10.83 3.96
C MET A 91 -3.85 11.01 2.68
N GLN A 92 -3.18 10.93 1.53
CA GLN A 92 -3.78 11.26 0.24
C GLN A 92 -4.93 10.32 -0.13
N GLU A 93 -4.84 9.06 0.32
CA GLU A 93 -5.86 8.04 0.12
C GLU A 93 -6.15 7.31 1.44
N ASN A 94 -7.37 6.78 1.59
CA ASN A 94 -7.67 5.90 2.71
C ASN A 94 -6.90 4.57 2.58
N LEU A 95 -6.63 3.93 3.71
CA LEU A 95 -6.09 2.58 3.72
C LEU A 95 -7.12 1.64 3.08
N LYS A 96 -6.67 0.83 2.12
CA LYS A 96 -7.50 -0.18 1.46
C LYS A 96 -7.70 -1.42 2.34
N GLN A 97 -6.86 -1.59 3.35
CA GLN A 97 -6.88 -2.70 4.30
C GLN A 97 -6.55 -2.17 5.71
N ASP A 98 -6.95 -2.89 6.74
CA ASP A 98 -6.61 -2.54 8.12
C ASP A 98 -5.10 -2.63 8.36
N LEU A 99 -4.52 -1.59 8.96
CA LEU A 99 -3.14 -1.57 9.40
C LEU A 99 -3.05 -2.05 10.85
N TYR A 100 -2.40 -3.18 11.07
CA TYR A 100 -2.12 -3.69 12.41
C TYR A 100 -0.80 -3.11 12.91
N LEU A 101 -0.83 -2.56 14.13
CA LEU A 101 0.38 -2.11 14.81
C LEU A 101 1.04 -3.29 15.50
N ASP A 102 2.37 -3.34 15.46
CA ASP A 102 3.14 -4.28 16.27
C ASP A 102 2.99 -3.93 17.76
N ALA A 103 2.94 -4.95 18.61
CA ALA A 103 2.58 -4.83 20.03
C ALA A 103 3.79 -4.89 20.98
#